data_AF-A0A7W3UH00-F1
#
_entry.id   AF-A0A7W3UH00-F1
#
_cell.length_a   1.000
_cell.length_b   1.000
_cell.length_c   1.000
_cell.angle_alpha   90.00
_cell.angle_beta   90.00
_cell.angle_gamma   90.00
#
_symmetry.space_group_name_H-M   'P 1'
#
loop_
_entity.id
_entity.type
_entity.pdbx_description
1 polymer ?
#
loop_
_entity_poly.entity_id
_entity_poly.type
_entity_poly.pdbx_seq_one_letter_code
_entity_poly.pdbx_strand_id
1 'polypeptide(L)' 'MNLNSDSIKLIKNWLLQVPLDELRKKINECESQSDKEWWEQIYKLAVQERK' A
#
# COMPACT_ATOMS: atom_id res chain seq x y z
N MET A 1 0.98 20.49 17.12
CA MET A 1 0.28 19.28 16.65
C MET A 1 1.30 18.40 15.95
N ASN A 2 1.62 17.23 16.50
CA ASN A 2 2.64 16.33 15.96
C ASN A 2 1.97 15.31 15.03
N LEU A 3 1.61 15.75 13.82
CA LEU A 3 0.80 15.01 12.83
C LEU A 3 1.49 13.76 12.23
N ASN A 4 2.76 13.53 12.55
CA ASN A 4 3.57 12.53 11.86
C ASN A 4 3.51 11.12 12.45
N SER A 5 3.17 10.95 13.73
CA SER A 5 3.22 9.60 14.34
C SER A 5 1.96 8.77 14.09
N ASP A 6 0.78 9.38 14.22
CA ASP A 6 -0.49 8.68 14.08
C ASP A 6 -0.79 8.30 12.62
N SER A 7 -0.53 9.20 11.67
CA SER A 7 -0.75 8.95 10.25
C SER A 7 0.10 7.78 9.73
N ILE A 8 1.37 7.70 10.15
CA ILE A 8 2.25 6.59 9.77
C ILE A 8 1.78 5.28 10.38
N LYS A 9 1.35 5.28 11.65
CA LYS A 9 0.76 4.09 12.29
C LYS A 9 -0.49 3.61 11.56
N LEU A 10 -1.37 4.53 11.15
CA LEU A 10 -2.58 4.19 10.41
C LEU A 10 -2.26 3.55 9.06
N ILE A 11 -1.30 4.11 8.30
CA ILE A 11 -0.87 3.55 7.02
C ILE A 11 -0.26 2.16 7.22
N LYS A 12 0.63 1.98 8.19
CA LYS A 12 1.23 0.67 8.51
C LYS A 12 0.16 -0.36 8.88
N ASN A 13 -0.78 0.02 9.75
CA ASN A 13 -1.87 -0.87 10.14
C ASN A 13 -2.77 -1.22 8.94
N TRP A 14 -3.06 -0.26 8.06
CA TRP A 14 -3.79 -0.51 6.83
C TRP A 14 -3.04 -1.47 5.89
N LEU A 15 -1.73 -1.31 5.72
CA LEU A 15 -0.88 -2.19 4.91
C LEU A 15 -0.87 -3.65 5.44
N LEU A 16 -0.95 -3.82 6.77
CA LEU A 16 -1.06 -5.15 7.39
C LEU A 16 -2.43 -5.80 7.18
N GLN A 17 -3.51 -5.00 7.06
CA GLN A 17 -4.87 -5.49 6.92
C GLN A 17 -5.31 -5.68 5.46
N VAL A 18 -4.82 -4.85 4.53
CA VAL A 18 -5.29 -4.84 3.13
C VAL A 18 -4.92 -6.13 2.39
N PRO A 19 -5.82 -6.87 1.74
CA PRO A 19 -5.47 -8.10 1.04
C PRO A 19 -4.47 -7.86 -0.10
N LEU A 20 -3.39 -8.65 -0.17
CA LEU A 20 -2.39 -8.53 -1.23
C LEU A 20 -2.99 -8.82 -2.61
N ASP A 21 -3.97 -9.72 -2.70
CA ASP A 21 -4.69 -10.03 -3.93
C ASP A 21 -5.48 -8.83 -4.46
N GLU A 22 -6.12 -8.04 -3.58
CA GLU A 22 -6.83 -6.81 -3.95
C GLU A 22 -5.87 -5.75 -4.50
N LEU A 23 -4.72 -5.56 -3.83
CA LEU A 23 -3.68 -4.66 -4.32
C LEU A 23 -3.16 -5.10 -5.69
N ARG A 24 -2.91 -6.40 -5.87
CA ARG A 24 -2.44 -6.95 -7.14
C ARG A 24 -3.47 -6.81 -8.25
N LYS A 25 -4.75 -6.96 -7.93
CA LYS A 25 -5.86 -6.70 -8.86
C LYS A 25 -5.89 -5.23 -9.27
N LYS A 26 -5.74 -4.28 -8.32
CA LYS A 26 -5.66 -2.85 -8.61
C LYS A 26 -4.49 -2.47 -9.51
N ILE A 27 -3.32 -3.07 -9.31
CA ILE A 27 -2.16 -2.89 -10.20
C ILE A 27 -2.52 -3.36 -11.62
N ASN A 28 -3.12 -4.54 -11.76
CA ASN A 28 -3.47 -5.08 -13.07
C ASN A 28 -4.57 -4.29 -13.78
N GLU A 29 -5.55 -3.77 -13.04
CA GLU A 29 -6.66 -2.95 -13.55
C GLU A 29 -6.26 -1.50 -13.86
N CYS A 30 -5.10 -1.03 -13.37
CA CYS A 30 -4.64 0.33 -13.69
C CYS A 30 -4.18 0.43 -15.15
N GLU A 31 -4.81 1.33 -15.93
CA GLU A 31 -4.38 1.64 -17.29
C GLU A 31 -3.19 2.61 -17.32
N SER A 32 -3.09 3.46 -16.30
CA SER A 32 -2.01 4.43 -16.14
C SER A 32 -0.75 3.78 -15.57
N GLN A 33 0.38 4.01 -16.25
CA GLN A 33 1.69 3.51 -15.84
C GLN A 33 2.11 4.10 -14.47
N SER A 34 1.86 5.39 -14.25
CA SER A 34 2.21 6.06 -13.00
C SER A 34 1.42 5.52 -11.81
N ASP A 35 0.13 5.22 -12.01
CA ASP A 35 -0.70 4.61 -10.97
C ASP A 35 -0.28 3.17 -10.69
N LYS A 36 0.08 2.40 -11.72
CA LYS A 36 0.67 1.06 -11.57
C LYS A 36 1.91 1.10 -10.69
N GLU A 37 2.86 1.97 -11.00
CA GLU A 37 4.11 2.09 -10.22
C GLU A 37 3.84 2.49 -8.76
N TRP A 38 2.88 3.39 -8.54
CA TRP A 38 2.48 3.76 -7.19
C TRP A 38 1.87 2.59 -6.42
N TRP A 39 0.93 1.85 -7.02
CA TRP A 39 0.34 0.67 -6.40
C TRP A 39 1.36 -0.47 -6.17
N GLU A 40 2.33 -0.65 -7.06
CA GLU A 40 3.43 -1.60 -6.88
C GLU A 40 4.31 -1.24 -5.67
N GLN A 41 4.58 0.04 -5.43
CA GLN A 41 5.29 0.51 -4.23
C GLN A 41 4.50 0.17 -2.97
N ILE A 42 3.19 0.45 -2.96
CA ILE A 42 2.29 0.10 -1.86
C ILE A 42 2.26 -1.41 -1.61
N TYR A 43 2.20 -2.22 -2.67
CA TYR A 43 2.24 -3.68 -2.57
C TYR A 43 3.56 -4.17 -1.96
N LYS A 44 4.71 -3.65 -2.42
CA LYS A 44 6.03 -4.00 -1.85
C LYS A 44 6.11 -3.67 -0.36
N LEU A 45 5.64 -2.49 0.04
CA LEU A 45 5.57 -2.08 1.45
C LEU A 45 4.67 -3.01 2.28
N ALA A 46 3.49 -3.37 1.76
CA ALA A 46 2.57 -4.28 2.44
C ALA A 46 3.15 -5.69 2.62
N VAL A 47 3.91 -6.19 1.64
CA VAL A 47 4.61 -7.48 1.74
C VAL A 47 5.76 -7.41 2.75
N GLN A 48 6.53 -6.31 2.76
CA GLN A 48 7.66 -6.14 3.66
C GLN A 48 7.24 -6.06 5.13
N GLU A 49 6.18 -5.33 5.46
CA GLU A 49 5.71 -5.18 6.85
C GLU A 49 5.11 -6.47 7.43
N ARG A 50 4.73 -7.45 6.59
CA ARG A 50 4.19 -8.76 7.01
C ARG A 50 5.26 -9.81 7.27
N LYS A 51 6.52 -9.52 6.96
CA LYS A 51 7.65 -10.44 7.09
C LYS A 51 8.41 -10.20 8.39
#